data_AF-A0A8T2L7N5-F1
#
_entry.id   AF-A0A8T2L7N5-F1
#
_cell.length_a   1.000
_cell.length_b   1.000
_cell.length_c   1.000
_cell.angle_alpha   90.00
_cell.angle_beta   90.00
_cell.angle_gamma   90.00
#
_symmetry.space_group_name_H-M   'P 1'
#
loop_
_entity.id
_entity.type
_entity.pdbx_description
1 polymer ?
#
loop_
_entity_poly.entity_id
_entity_poly.type
_entity_poly.pdbx_seq_one_letter_code
_entity_poly.pdbx_strand_id
1 'polypeptide(L)'
;MPKLLFSKIRIYEFKDLIRNKKQLKTLDVLLSRNKQKNDIRCVLVQKITSTSDADSRRLENDKFKPKLEKLLEDKYYLAAFRNFLQSEFSDENIEFWLACKEYRTSTSPSMCSKKAAQIYHEFLDPTAQNEVNIDYQTREKIKRSMTNPDLSCFEEAERLVFKLMERDSCPRFLKSAAYQNAKKKAMGVL
;
A
#
# COMPACT_ATOMS: atom_id res chain seq x y z
N MET A 1 10.34 48.39 4.68
CA MET A 1 9.61 47.43 3.83
C MET A 1 9.54 46.08 4.53
N PRO A 2 8.37 45.55 4.93
CA PRO A 2 8.30 44.20 5.46
C PRO A 2 7.97 43.21 4.34
N LYS A 3 8.86 42.24 4.12
CA LYS A 3 8.55 41.04 3.30
C LYS A 3 8.00 39.96 4.23
N LEU A 4 6.69 39.78 4.21
CA LEU A 4 6.05 38.53 4.61
C LEU A 4 6.17 37.56 3.43
N LEU A 5 6.72 36.37 3.64
CA LEU A 5 6.48 35.22 2.76
C LEU A 5 6.62 33.92 3.58
N PHE A 6 5.45 33.50 4.08
CA PHE A 6 4.88 32.15 4.06
C PHE A 6 5.76 30.94 4.45
N SER A 7 5.47 30.46 5.67
CA SER A 7 5.25 29.06 6.06
C SER A 7 6.26 27.99 5.61
N LYS A 8 7.30 27.79 6.43
CA LYS A 8 7.89 26.47 6.65
C LYS A 8 6.92 25.61 7.47
N ILE A 9 5.96 24.96 6.82
CA ILE A 9 5.28 23.78 7.38
C ILE A 9 5.56 22.61 6.45
N ARG A 10 6.73 22.02 6.64
CA ARG A 10 7.02 20.61 6.39
C ARG A 10 8.03 20.22 7.43
N ILE A 11 7.61 19.37 8.35
CA ILE A 11 8.30 18.18 8.84
C ILE A 11 7.31 17.57 9.84
N TYR A 12 6.95 16.33 9.57
CA TYR A 12 6.19 15.41 10.40
C TYR A 12 6.44 15.59 11.92
N GLU A 13 5.55 16.27 12.63
CA GLU A 13 5.41 16.19 14.09
C GLU A 13 4.04 15.60 14.43
N PHE A 14 3.85 14.29 14.18
CA PHE A 14 2.79 13.51 14.82
C PHE A 14 3.19 12.01 14.89
N LYS A 15 4.47 11.73 15.14
CA LYS A 15 4.94 10.36 15.44
C LYS A 15 4.89 10.01 16.94
N ASP A 16 4.40 10.90 17.81
CA ASP A 16 4.37 10.69 19.27
C ASP A 16 2.97 10.72 19.89
N LEU A 17 1.97 10.10 19.25
CA LEU A 17 0.72 9.79 19.93
C LEU A 17 0.08 8.52 19.36
N ILE A 18 0.70 7.36 19.64
CA ILE A 18 0.15 6.11 20.21
C ILE A 18 1.32 5.09 20.16
N ARG A 19 2.29 5.22 21.08
CA ARG A 19 3.21 4.14 21.45
C ARG A 19 2.83 3.65 22.84
N ASN A 20 1.69 2.96 22.94
CA ASN A 20 1.44 2.05 24.05
C ASN A 20 0.24 1.12 23.76
N LYS A 21 0.51 -0.05 23.16
CA LYS A 21 -0.21 -1.28 23.54
C LYS A 21 0.81 -2.42 23.61
N LYS A 22 1.04 -2.81 24.86
CA LYS A 22 1.68 -4.02 25.39
C LYS A 22 2.04 -5.11 24.37
N GLN A 23 3.28 -5.58 24.50
CA GLN A 23 3.71 -6.91 24.10
C GLN A 23 2.71 -7.98 24.58
N LEU A 24 2.32 -8.87 23.68
CA LEU A 24 2.15 -10.28 24.00
C LEU A 24 2.95 -11.09 22.96
N LYS A 25 4.03 -11.73 23.43
CA LYS A 25 4.57 -12.94 22.80
C LYS A 25 3.80 -14.11 23.39
N THR A 26 3.48 -15.13 22.59
CA THR A 26 3.62 -16.57 22.87
C THR A 26 2.84 -17.39 21.84
N LEU A 27 3.56 -18.33 21.23
CA LEU A 27 3.11 -19.60 20.64
C LEU A 27 1.70 -20.06 21.05
N ASP A 28 0.81 -20.24 20.07
CA ASP A 28 -0.12 -21.40 20.00
C ASP A 28 -1.03 -21.27 18.76
N VAL A 29 -0.60 -21.80 17.60
CA VAL A 29 -1.41 -22.60 16.66
C VAL A 29 -0.43 -23.41 15.80
N LEU A 30 0.20 -24.42 16.40
CA LEU A 30 0.66 -25.59 15.66
C LEU A 30 0.18 -26.79 16.45
N LEU A 31 -0.85 -27.46 15.91
CA LEU A 31 -1.09 -28.91 15.90
C LEU A 31 -2.59 -29.20 15.77
N SER A 32 -3.09 -29.23 14.52
CA SER A 32 -4.22 -30.04 14.02
C SER A 32 -4.52 -29.55 12.59
N ARG A 33 -4.29 -30.27 11.50
CA ARG A 33 -4.25 -31.71 11.24
C ARG A 33 -3.40 -31.93 9.98
N ASN A 34 -2.29 -32.63 10.12
CA ASN A 34 -1.60 -33.28 9.02
C ASN A 34 -2.10 -34.74 8.93
N LYS A 35 -3.05 -34.98 8.03
CA LYS A 35 -3.49 -36.29 7.47
C LYS A 35 -4.49 -35.89 6.37
N GLN A 36 -4.31 -36.12 5.08
CA GLN A 36 -3.80 -37.30 4.40
C GLN A 36 -3.11 -36.90 3.09
N LYS A 37 -2.01 -37.60 2.78
CA LYS A 37 -1.47 -37.72 1.44
C LYS A 37 -2.29 -38.76 0.65
N ASN A 38 -2.30 -38.56 -0.68
CA ASN A 38 -2.55 -39.50 -1.77
C ASN A 38 -3.92 -39.45 -2.47
N ASP A 39 -3.81 -39.14 -3.76
CA ASP A 39 -4.64 -39.53 -4.92
C ASP A 39 -6.12 -39.12 -4.98
N ILE A 40 -6.44 -38.21 -5.91
CA ILE A 40 -7.23 -38.52 -7.12
C ILE A 40 -7.15 -37.31 -8.07
N ARG A 41 -6.39 -37.51 -9.14
CA ARG A 41 -6.57 -37.05 -10.52
C ARG A 41 -7.88 -36.29 -10.84
N CYS A 42 -7.77 -35.05 -11.31
CA CYS A 42 -8.71 -34.47 -12.30
C CYS A 42 -7.95 -33.42 -13.15
N VAL A 43 -7.13 -33.89 -14.08
CA VAL A 43 -7.35 -33.79 -15.54
C VAL A 43 -7.29 -32.35 -16.07
N LEU A 44 -6.10 -32.01 -16.56
CA LEU A 44 -5.90 -31.06 -17.65
C LEU A 44 -6.64 -31.58 -18.88
N VAL A 45 -7.74 -30.94 -19.27
CA VAL A 45 -8.25 -30.95 -20.65
C VAL A 45 -8.70 -29.52 -20.97
N GLN A 46 -7.98 -28.91 -21.91
CA GLN A 46 -8.45 -27.74 -22.64
C GLN A 46 -9.76 -28.07 -23.35
N LYS A 47 -10.76 -27.20 -23.26
CA LYS A 47 -11.77 -27.11 -24.31
C LYS A 47 -12.22 -25.67 -24.53
N ILE A 48 -11.70 -25.13 -25.63
CA ILE A 48 -12.27 -24.04 -26.41
C ILE A 48 -13.71 -24.43 -26.79
N THR A 49 -14.69 -23.58 -26.50
CA THR A 49 -15.81 -23.12 -27.34
C THR A 49 -17.02 -22.65 -26.50
N SER A 50 -17.26 -21.33 -26.54
CA SER A 50 -18.57 -20.66 -26.73
C SER A 50 -19.66 -20.60 -25.63
N THR A 51 -20.32 -19.42 -25.57
CA THR A 51 -21.59 -19.03 -24.89
C THR A 51 -21.44 -18.57 -23.43
N SER A 52 -21.50 -17.27 -23.08
CA SER A 52 -22.53 -16.21 -23.14
C SER A 52 -23.12 -15.91 -21.74
N ASP A 53 -23.22 -14.61 -21.43
CA ASP A 53 -24.17 -13.99 -20.49
C ASP A 53 -23.91 -13.90 -18.96
N ALA A 54 -22.68 -14.15 -18.48
CA ALA A 54 -22.34 -13.91 -17.06
C ALA A 54 -21.40 -12.71 -16.78
N ASP A 55 -20.60 -12.27 -17.77
CA ASP A 55 -19.55 -11.26 -17.53
C ASP A 55 -20.03 -9.80 -17.69
N SER A 56 -21.10 -9.57 -18.45
CA SER A 56 -21.59 -8.21 -18.76
C SER A 56 -22.19 -7.46 -17.57
N ARG A 57 -22.56 -8.15 -16.47
CA ARG A 57 -23.14 -7.50 -15.28
C ARG A 57 -22.10 -6.90 -14.33
N ARG A 58 -20.80 -7.16 -14.51
CA ARG A 58 -19.72 -6.57 -13.68
C ARG A 58 -19.13 -5.27 -14.24
N LEU A 59 -19.36 -4.98 -15.52
CA LEU A 59 -18.70 -3.88 -16.22
C LEU A 59 -19.45 -2.53 -16.17
N GLU A 60 -20.74 -2.54 -15.81
CA GLU A 60 -21.61 -1.34 -15.87
C GLU A 60 -21.47 -0.39 -14.65
N ASN A 61 -20.81 -0.80 -13.57
CA ASN A 61 -20.64 0.01 -12.34
C ASN A 61 -19.27 0.72 -12.22
N ASP A 62 -18.45 0.73 -13.27
CA ASP A 62 -17.09 1.28 -13.23
C ASP A 62 -16.95 2.70 -13.80
N LYS A 63 -18.02 3.26 -14.38
CA LYS A 63 -18.00 4.58 -15.01
C LYS A 63 -17.83 5.77 -14.04
N PHE A 64 -17.94 5.57 -12.73
CA PHE A 64 -17.79 6.65 -11.75
C PHE A 64 -17.14 6.22 -10.43
N LYS A 65 -16.16 5.32 -10.47
CA LYS A 65 -15.29 5.15 -9.30
C LYS A 65 -14.16 6.17 -9.37
N PRO A 66 -13.95 7.00 -8.33
CA PRO A 66 -12.77 7.85 -8.30
C PRO A 66 -11.53 6.95 -8.33
N LYS A 67 -10.60 7.24 -9.26
CA LYS A 67 -9.30 6.56 -9.29
C LYS A 67 -8.60 6.78 -7.95
N LEU A 68 -7.98 5.73 -7.40
CA LEU A 68 -7.29 5.81 -6.12
C LEU A 68 -6.26 6.94 -6.11
N GLU A 69 -5.55 7.15 -7.22
CA GLU A 69 -4.61 8.27 -7.42
C GLU A 69 -5.21 9.63 -7.04
N LYS A 70 -6.36 9.98 -7.65
CA LYS A 70 -7.05 11.26 -7.40
C LYS A 70 -7.57 11.37 -5.97
N LEU A 71 -7.98 10.24 -5.40
CA LEU A 71 -8.46 10.19 -4.03
C LEU A 71 -7.33 10.50 -3.03
N LEU A 72 -6.11 10.02 -3.30
CA LEU A 72 -4.96 10.23 -2.43
C LEU A 72 -4.31 11.62 -2.56
N GLU A 73 -4.73 12.45 -3.53
CA GLU A 73 -4.30 13.85 -3.64
C GLU A 73 -4.96 14.76 -2.59
N ASP A 74 -6.15 14.40 -2.13
CA ASP A 74 -6.88 15.15 -1.10
C ASP A 74 -6.52 14.64 0.30
N LYS A 75 -6.09 15.58 1.15
CA LYS A 75 -5.63 15.29 2.52
C LYS A 75 -6.65 14.55 3.39
N TYR A 76 -7.95 14.79 3.23
CA TYR A 76 -8.98 14.16 4.05
C TYR A 76 -9.18 12.71 3.66
N TYR A 77 -9.20 12.44 2.35
CA TYR A 77 -9.32 11.10 1.82
C TYR A 77 -8.05 10.27 2.08
N LEU A 78 -6.86 10.87 1.93
CA LEU A 78 -5.59 10.22 2.28
C LEU A 78 -5.55 9.80 3.76
N ALA A 79 -5.89 10.73 4.68
CA ALA A 79 -5.91 10.43 6.11
C ALA A 79 -6.94 9.35 6.46
N ALA A 80 -8.13 9.38 5.84
CA ALA A 80 -9.14 8.37 6.05
C ALA A 80 -8.73 7.00 5.48
N PHE A 81 -8.08 6.96 4.33
CA PHE A 81 -7.60 5.72 3.72
C PHE A 81 -6.49 5.09 4.56
N ARG A 82 -5.54 5.89 5.07
CA ARG A 82 -4.50 5.43 5.99
C ARG A 82 -5.10 4.80 7.26
N ASN A 83 -6.06 5.46 7.90
CA ASN A 83 -6.74 4.91 9.08
C ASN A 83 -7.54 3.65 8.75
N PHE A 84 -8.16 3.59 7.57
CA PHE A 84 -8.88 2.42 7.11
C PHE A 84 -7.92 1.22 6.95
N LEU A 85 -6.79 1.41 6.27
CA LEU A 85 -5.78 0.35 6.11
C LEU A 85 -5.21 -0.09 7.46
N GLN A 86 -5.00 0.82 8.41
CA GLN A 86 -4.55 0.48 9.75
C GLN A 86 -5.58 -0.40 10.48
N SER A 87 -6.88 -0.13 10.31
CA SER A 87 -7.94 -0.97 10.88
C SER A 87 -8.01 -2.37 10.26
N GLU A 88 -7.47 -2.53 9.06
CA GLU A 88 -7.37 -3.80 8.33
C GLU A 88 -5.97 -4.42 8.40
N PHE A 89 -5.06 -3.83 9.19
CA PHE A 89 -3.66 -4.27 9.35
C PHE A 89 -2.91 -4.36 8.02
N SER A 90 -3.11 -3.37 7.14
CA SER A 90 -2.49 -3.28 5.82
C SER A 90 -1.94 -1.88 5.51
N ASP A 91 -1.63 -1.08 6.53
CA ASP A 91 -1.16 0.31 6.38
C ASP A 91 0.27 0.42 5.86
N GLU A 92 1.08 -0.64 5.96
CA GLU A 92 2.41 -0.70 5.36
C GLU A 92 2.40 -0.39 3.85
N ASN A 93 1.32 -0.74 3.15
CA ASN A 93 1.18 -0.52 1.72
C ASN A 93 1.13 0.97 1.35
N ILE A 94 0.36 1.77 2.11
CA ILE A 94 0.25 3.22 1.85
C ILE A 94 1.50 3.95 2.32
N GLU A 95 2.11 3.49 3.43
CA GLU A 95 3.36 4.06 3.92
C GLU A 95 4.50 3.87 2.94
N PHE A 96 4.67 2.66 2.42
CA PHE A 96 5.66 2.37 1.41
C PHE A 96 5.45 3.21 0.15
N TRP A 97 4.20 3.31 -0.34
CA TRP A 97 3.87 4.11 -1.52
C TRP A 97 4.20 5.59 -1.33
N LEU A 98 3.85 6.17 -0.18
CA LEU A 98 4.18 7.57 0.16
C LEU A 98 5.69 7.78 0.26
N ALA A 99 6.42 6.84 0.88
CA ALA A 99 7.87 6.90 0.99
C ALA A 99 8.55 6.88 -0.40
N CYS A 100 8.05 6.06 -1.32
CA CYS A 100 8.51 6.02 -2.71
C CYS A 100 8.25 7.34 -3.45
N LYS A 101 7.07 7.94 -3.27
CA LYS A 101 6.77 9.27 -3.83
C LYS A 101 7.71 10.34 -3.31
N GLU A 102 7.97 10.36 -2.01
CA GLU A 102 8.90 11.32 -1.42
C GLU A 102 10.33 11.08 -1.94
N TYR A 103 10.75 9.82 -2.05
CA TYR A 103 12.05 9.43 -2.56
C TYR A 103 12.32 10.03 -3.94
N ARG A 104 11.36 9.94 -4.88
CA ARG A 104 11.47 10.52 -6.23
C ARG A 104 11.65 12.03 -6.27
N THR A 105 11.22 12.74 -5.21
CA THR A 105 11.39 14.20 -5.12
C THR A 105 12.72 14.60 -4.47
N SER A 106 13.55 13.65 -4.08
CA SER A 106 14.83 13.92 -3.42
C SER A 106 15.85 14.44 -4.42
N THR A 107 16.48 15.58 -4.09
CA THR A 107 17.33 16.32 -5.03
C THR A 107 18.83 16.10 -4.85
N SER A 108 19.28 15.51 -3.74
CA SER A 108 20.70 15.29 -3.48
C SER A 108 21.09 13.80 -3.43
N PRO A 109 22.21 13.40 -4.07
CA PRO A 109 22.66 12.00 -4.09
C PRO A 109 22.87 11.39 -2.70
N SER A 110 23.43 12.16 -1.75
CA SER A 110 23.67 11.68 -0.39
C SER A 110 22.38 11.42 0.40
N MET A 111 21.33 12.21 0.17
CA MET A 111 20.01 11.97 0.76
C MET A 111 19.30 10.81 0.06
N CYS A 112 19.53 10.64 -1.24
CA CYS A 112 19.03 9.51 -2.03
C CYS A 112 19.48 8.18 -1.42
N SER A 113 20.79 7.98 -1.23
CA SER A 113 21.31 6.73 -0.67
C SER A 113 20.77 6.42 0.73
N LYS A 114 20.71 7.44 1.60
CA LYS A 114 20.17 7.28 2.97
C LYS A 114 18.69 6.93 2.97
N LYS A 115 17.87 7.62 2.18
CA LYS A 115 16.43 7.36 2.07
C LYS A 115 16.15 6.00 1.43
N ALA A 116 16.90 5.63 0.40
CA ALA A 116 16.76 4.31 -0.21
C ALA A 116 17.03 3.21 0.82
N ALA A 117 18.11 3.32 1.61
CA ALA A 117 18.43 2.36 2.65
C ALA A 117 17.32 2.27 3.71
N GLN A 118 16.77 3.42 4.13
CA GLN A 118 15.65 3.46 5.06
C GLN A 118 14.41 2.75 4.50
N ILE A 119 14.00 3.06 3.26
CA ILE A 119 12.83 2.45 2.62
C ILE A 119 13.02 0.93 2.50
N TYR A 120 14.21 0.49 2.09
CA TYR A 120 14.52 -0.92 1.99
C TYR A 120 14.37 -1.64 3.33
N HIS A 121 15.01 -1.13 4.40
CA HIS A 121 14.96 -1.78 5.72
C HIS A 121 13.58 -1.72 6.38
N GLU A 122 12.78 -0.70 6.11
CA GLU A 122 11.46 -0.54 6.71
C GLU A 122 10.39 -1.38 6.02
N PHE A 123 10.48 -1.57 4.70
CA PHE A 123 9.39 -2.16 3.90
C PHE A 123 9.77 -3.36 3.03
N LEU A 124 11.04 -3.58 2.71
CA LEU A 124 11.45 -4.60 1.71
C LEU A 124 12.38 -5.67 2.27
N ASP A 125 13.03 -5.43 3.40
CA ASP A 125 13.80 -6.45 4.09
C ASP A 125 12.86 -7.58 4.54
N PRO A 126 13.17 -8.86 4.29
CA PRO A 126 12.34 -9.99 4.74
C PRO A 126 12.17 -10.09 6.26
N THR A 127 12.94 -9.31 7.03
CA THR A 127 12.84 -9.21 8.49
C THR A 127 12.14 -7.93 8.95
N ALA A 128 11.70 -7.08 8.01
CA ALA A 128 11.02 -5.83 8.31
C ALA A 128 9.66 -6.09 8.97
N GLN A 129 9.34 -5.32 10.01
CA GLN A 129 8.03 -5.38 10.65
C GLN A 129 6.90 -4.96 9.70
N ASN A 130 7.20 -4.05 8.77
CA ASN A 130 6.25 -3.49 7.81
C ASN A 130 6.56 -3.98 6.38
N GLU A 131 6.99 -5.24 6.23
CA GLU A 131 7.30 -5.81 4.91
C GLU A 131 6.08 -5.75 3.97
N VAL A 132 6.24 -5.14 2.80
CA VAL A 132 5.19 -5.13 1.76
C VAL A 132 5.21 -6.42 0.95
N ASN A 133 4.03 -6.88 0.54
CA ASN A 133 3.90 -8.11 -0.25
C ASN A 133 4.31 -7.91 -1.72
N ILE A 134 5.57 -8.17 -2.03
CA ILE A 134 6.12 -8.17 -3.40
C ILE A 134 6.83 -9.50 -3.70
N ASP A 135 6.94 -9.83 -4.99
CA ASP A 135 7.63 -11.05 -5.40
C ASP A 135 9.15 -10.98 -5.18
N TYR A 136 9.76 -12.18 -5.08
CA TYR A 136 11.19 -12.32 -4.83
C TYR A 136 12.06 -11.63 -5.90
N GLN A 137 11.67 -11.68 -7.17
CA GLN A 137 12.47 -11.12 -8.26
C GLN A 137 12.50 -9.59 -8.17
N THR A 138 11.36 -8.97 -7.89
CA THR A 138 11.25 -7.52 -7.66
C THR A 138 12.12 -7.10 -6.49
N ARG A 139 12.04 -7.79 -5.34
CA ARG A 139 12.86 -7.47 -4.16
C ARG A 139 14.37 -7.62 -4.44
N GLU A 140 14.78 -8.69 -5.13
CA GLU A 140 16.20 -8.90 -5.45
C GLU A 140 16.76 -7.86 -6.43
N LYS A 141 15.96 -7.41 -7.40
CA LYS A 141 16.36 -6.30 -8.28
C LYS A 141 16.65 -5.03 -7.46
N ILE A 142 15.74 -4.68 -6.55
CA ILE A 142 15.89 -3.50 -5.68
C ILE A 142 17.12 -3.66 -4.78
N LYS A 143 17.31 -4.83 -4.19
CA LYS A 143 18.47 -5.11 -3.33
C LYS A 143 19.80 -4.88 -4.06
N ARG A 144 19.88 -5.25 -5.35
CA ARG A 144 21.09 -5.03 -6.17
C ARG A 144 21.32 -3.56 -6.51
N SER A 145 20.26 -2.76 -6.72
CA SER A 145 20.40 -1.33 -6.96
C SER A 145 20.76 -0.52 -5.71
N MET A 146 20.66 -1.10 -4.50
CA MET A 146 21.00 -0.42 -3.24
C MET A 146 22.47 0.04 -3.15
N THR A 147 23.40 -0.55 -3.90
CA THR A 147 24.81 -0.11 -3.93
C THR A 147 24.96 1.29 -4.56
N ASN A 148 24.12 1.61 -5.55
CA ASN A 148 24.08 2.93 -6.18
C ASN A 148 22.63 3.23 -6.61
N PRO A 149 21.78 3.68 -5.67
CA PRO A 149 20.35 3.77 -5.90
C PRO A 149 20.00 4.98 -6.78
N ASP A 150 19.26 4.72 -7.84
CA ASP A 150 18.67 5.73 -8.71
C ASP A 150 17.22 6.06 -8.33
N LEU A 151 16.66 7.13 -8.90
CA LEU A 151 15.28 7.57 -8.58
C LEU A 151 14.20 6.57 -9.02
N SER A 152 14.52 5.62 -9.89
CA SER A 152 13.62 4.55 -10.36
C SER A 152 13.72 3.26 -9.53
N CYS A 153 14.61 3.21 -8.53
CA CYS A 153 14.90 2.02 -7.72
C CYS A 153 13.65 1.29 -7.21
N PHE A 154 12.61 2.04 -6.83
CA PHE A 154 11.38 1.47 -6.25
C PHE A 154 10.17 1.48 -7.20
N GLU A 155 10.31 1.93 -8.45
CA GLU A 155 9.17 2.17 -9.36
C GLU A 155 8.31 0.91 -9.60
N GLU A 156 8.96 -0.24 -9.81
CA GLU A 156 8.26 -1.52 -10.03
C GLU A 156 7.48 -1.94 -8.77
N ALA A 157 8.11 -1.92 -7.59
CA ALA A 157 7.47 -2.29 -6.33
C ALA A 157 6.35 -1.32 -5.94
N GLU A 158 6.56 -0.02 -6.08
CA GLU A 158 5.53 1.00 -5.83
C GLU A 158 4.30 0.74 -6.68
N ARG A 159 4.48 0.47 -7.98
CA ARG A 159 3.37 0.18 -8.90
C ARG A 159 2.62 -1.08 -8.50
N LEU A 160 3.31 -2.12 -8.01
CA LEU A 160 2.68 -3.35 -7.54
C LEU A 160 1.85 -3.12 -6.28
N VAL A 161 2.43 -2.45 -5.28
CA VAL A 161 1.76 -2.13 -4.01
C VAL A 161 0.58 -1.18 -4.22
N PHE A 162 0.72 -0.19 -5.11
CA PHE A 162 -0.39 0.68 -5.47
C PHE A 162 -1.56 -0.11 -6.09
N LYS A 163 -1.27 -1.00 -7.05
CA LYS A 163 -2.29 -1.86 -7.67
C LYS A 163 -2.93 -2.83 -6.67
N LEU A 164 -2.18 -3.30 -5.68
CA LEU A 164 -2.71 -4.11 -4.59
C LEU A 164 -3.77 -3.32 -3.82
N MET A 165 -3.43 -2.12 -3.34
CA MET A 165 -4.38 -1.24 -2.64
C MET A 165 -5.59 -0.88 -3.52
N GLU A 166 -5.38 -0.59 -4.80
CA GLU A 166 -6.44 -0.22 -5.75
C GLU A 166 -7.44 -1.36 -5.97
N ARG A 167 -6.97 -2.62 -6.03
CA ARG A 167 -7.81 -3.77 -6.33
C ARG A 167 -8.45 -4.41 -5.09
N ASP A 168 -7.78 -4.35 -3.94
CA ASP A 168 -8.24 -5.03 -2.72
C ASP A 168 -8.89 -4.08 -1.70
N SER A 169 -8.10 -3.14 -1.17
CA SER A 169 -8.54 -2.29 -0.06
C SER A 169 -9.44 -1.12 -0.51
N CYS A 170 -9.15 -0.52 -1.67
CA CYS A 170 -9.88 0.65 -2.17
C CYS A 170 -11.39 0.38 -2.40
N PRO A 171 -11.82 -0.73 -3.02
CA PRO A 171 -13.24 -1.02 -3.19
C PRO A 171 -14.00 -1.18 -1.86
N ARG A 172 -13.31 -1.67 -0.81
CA ARG A 172 -13.87 -1.77 0.55
C ARG A 172 -13.90 -0.40 1.23
N PHE A 173 -12.83 0.38 1.10
CA PHE A 173 -12.75 1.75 1.60
C PHE A 173 -13.88 2.62 1.06
N LEU A 174 -14.15 2.60 -0.25
CA LEU A 174 -15.22 3.40 -0.87
C LEU A 174 -16.63 3.09 -0.33
N LYS A 175 -16.83 1.89 0.23
CA LYS A 175 -18.09 1.45 0.86
C LYS A 175 -18.10 1.68 2.39
N SER A 176 -16.96 2.04 2.97
CA SER A 176 -16.80 2.19 4.42
C SER A 176 -17.38 3.49 4.95
N ALA A 177 -17.68 3.52 6.26
CA ALA A 177 -18.03 4.76 6.96
C ALA A 177 -16.87 5.79 6.96
N ALA A 178 -15.62 5.32 6.92
CA ALA A 178 -14.44 6.19 6.86
C ALA A 178 -14.46 7.08 5.60
N TYR A 179 -14.79 6.49 4.44
CA TYR A 179 -14.93 7.25 3.19
C TYR A 179 -16.10 8.24 3.23
N GLN A 180 -17.27 7.84 3.74
CA GLN A 180 -18.43 8.74 3.84
C GLN A 180 -18.14 9.95 4.74
N ASN A 181 -17.44 9.73 5.85
CA ASN A 181 -17.02 10.80 6.75
C ASN A 181 -15.96 11.70 6.11
N ALA A 182 -14.99 11.13 5.39
CA ALA A 182 -14.00 11.90 4.63
C ALA A 182 -14.67 12.77 3.56
N LYS A 183 -15.67 12.24 2.85
CA LYS A 183 -16.45 12.97 1.86
C LYS A 183 -17.16 14.18 2.45
N LYS A 184 -17.81 14.03 3.62
CA LYS A 184 -18.44 15.17 4.33
C LYS A 184 -17.43 16.26 4.70
N LYS A 185 -16.26 15.86 5.20
CA LYS A 185 -15.16 16.79 5.56
C LYS A 185 -14.60 17.50 4.32
N ALA A 186 -14.38 16.79 3.22
CA ALA A 186 -13.88 17.36 1.96
C ALA A 186 -14.86 18.37 1.34
N MET A 187 -16.17 18.15 1.52
CA MET A 187 -17.22 19.08 1.07
C MET A 187 -17.47 20.25 2.03
N GLY A 188 -16.76 20.33 3.17
CA GLY A 188 -16.96 21.38 4.18
C GLY A 188 -18.30 21.30 4.91
N VAL A 189 -18.92 20.11 4.96
CA VAL A 189 -20.24 19.88 5.61
C VAL A 189 -20.08 19.51 7.10
N LEU A 190 -18.89 19.65 7.66
CA LEU A 190 -18.54 19.44 9.07
C LEU A 190 -17.48 20.45 9.51
#